data_AF-A0A1C9U551-F1
#
_entry.id   AF-A0A1C9U551-F1
#
_cell.length_a   1.000
_cell.length_b   1.000
_cell.length_c   1.000
_cell.angle_alpha   90.00
_cell.angle_beta   90.00
_cell.angle_gamma   90.00
#
_symmetry.space_group_name_H-M   'P 1'
#
loop_
_entity.id
_entity.type
_entity.pdbx_description
1 polymer ?
#
loop_
_entity_poly.entity_id
_entity_poly.type
_entity_poly.pdbx_seq_one_letter_code
_entity_poly.pdbx_strand_id
1 'polypeptide(L)'
;MSWIVALLVLSLLIFLHELGHYSAARFFGVYVEVFSIGFGKKLASFKAFGTQWQISAIPLGGYVKMKGQDDLDPTAISTDNDSYNSKKPWQRIIILLAGPLANFLTAWVLFFGIALGGPKTLSPVIGEIVKDSPAQIGGLQKNDTIIAINGETISQWDEISAIIQSSTGW
;
A
#
# COMPACT_ATOMS: atom_id res chain seq x y z
N MET A 1 -6.00 -8.46 -14.10
CA MET A 1 -5.22 -7.46 -13.34
C MET A 1 -3.83 -7.40 -13.97
N SER A 2 -3.36 -6.25 -14.46
CA SER A 2 -2.08 -6.17 -15.19
C SER A 2 -0.89 -6.33 -14.24
N TRP A 3 -0.02 -7.32 -14.48
CA TRP A 3 1.22 -7.56 -13.71
C TRP A 3 2.10 -6.32 -13.56
N ILE A 4 2.03 -5.39 -14.52
CA ILE A 4 2.74 -4.11 -14.49
C ILE A 4 2.29 -3.26 -13.29
N VAL A 5 0.99 -3.20 -13.02
CA VAL A 5 0.43 -2.44 -11.88
C VAL A 5 0.92 -3.05 -10.57
N ALA A 6 0.92 -4.38 -10.47
CA ALA A 6 1.43 -5.07 -9.28
C ALA A 6 2.91 -4.75 -9.03
N LEU A 7 3.75 -4.78 -10.07
CA LEU A 7 5.17 -4.44 -9.97
C LEU A 7 5.41 -2.97 -9.57
N LEU A 8 4.61 -2.04 -10.10
CA LEU A 8 4.69 -0.62 -9.74
C LEU A 8 4.32 -0.39 -8.27
N VAL A 9 3.21 -0.98 -7.81
CA VAL A 9 2.77 -0.88 -6.42
C VAL A 9 3.80 -1.51 -5.48
N LEU A 10 4.29 -2.70 -5.81
CA LEU A 10 5.31 -3.37 -5.01
C LEU A 10 6.60 -2.52 -4.92
N SER A 11 7.05 -1.95 -6.05
CA SER A 11 8.22 -1.09 -6.11
C SER A 11 8.05 0.17 -5.24
N LEU A 12 6.86 0.78 -5.24
CA LEU A 12 6.55 1.93 -4.38
C LEU A 12 6.54 1.55 -2.89
N LEU A 13 5.95 0.40 -2.53
CA LEU A 13 5.92 -0.08 -1.14
C LEU A 13 7.32 -0.37 -0.62
N ILE A 14 8.16 -1.03 -1.43
CA ILE A 14 9.57 -1.24 -1.10
C ILE A 14 10.29 0.10 -0.94
N PHE A 15 10.09 1.03 -1.87
CA PHE A 15 10.72 2.35 -1.78
C PHE A 15 10.40 3.06 -0.46
N LEU A 16 9.13 3.07 -0.05
CA LEU A 16 8.70 3.68 1.22
C LEU A 16 9.25 2.94 2.44
N HIS A 17 9.35 1.61 2.38
CA HIS A 17 10.00 0.79 3.41
C HIS A 17 11.47 1.19 3.58
N GLU A 18 12.25 1.17 2.49
CA GLU A 18 13.66 1.55 2.52
C GLU A 18 13.83 3.02 2.94
N LEU A 19 12.92 3.90 2.54
CA LEU A 19 12.93 5.30 2.94
C LEU A 19 12.75 5.47 4.46
N GLY A 20 12.01 4.57 5.12
CA GLY A 20 11.90 4.51 6.58
C GLY A 20 13.26 4.24 7.24
N HIS A 21 13.96 3.18 6.80
CA HIS A 21 15.31 2.86 7.27
C HIS A 21 16.30 4.00 7.02
N TYR A 22 16.30 4.55 5.80
CA TYR A 22 17.13 5.68 5.41
C TYR A 22 16.92 6.89 6.32
N SER A 23 15.66 7.28 6.52
CA SER A 23 15.31 8.47 7.29
C SER A 23 15.75 8.34 8.75
N ALA A 24 15.50 7.19 9.37
CA ALA A 24 15.92 6.92 10.75
C ALA A 24 17.45 6.86 10.87
N ALA A 25 18.15 6.23 9.92
CA ALA A 25 19.60 6.18 9.89
C ALA A 25 20.21 7.59 9.82
N ARG A 26 19.71 8.43 8.89
CA ARG A 26 20.17 9.81 8.74
C ARG A 26 19.86 10.66 9.97
N PHE A 27 18.70 10.46 10.61
CA PHE A 27 18.34 11.14 11.85
C PHE A 27 19.31 10.85 12.99
N PHE A 28 19.75 9.61 13.16
CA PHE A 28 20.78 9.24 14.16
C PHE A 28 22.22 9.52 13.69
N GLY A 29 22.40 10.20 12.56
CA GLY A 29 23.71 10.57 12.01
C GLY A 29 24.51 9.35 11.54
N VAL A 30 23.85 8.32 11.02
CA VAL A 30 24.51 7.22 10.30
C VAL A 30 24.70 7.64 8.84
N TYR A 31 25.91 7.43 8.32
CA TYR A 31 26.18 7.65 6.90
C TYR A 31 25.57 6.53 6.08
N VAL A 32 24.82 6.89 5.04
CA VAL A 32 24.21 5.95 4.11
C VAL A 32 24.95 6.05 2.78
N GLU A 33 25.62 4.96 2.41
CA GLU A 33 26.42 4.87 1.20
C GLU A 33 25.52 4.73 -0.04
N VAL A 34 24.54 3.83 0.03
CA VAL A 34 23.68 3.47 -1.10
C VAL A 34 22.23 3.34 -0.65
N PHE A 35 21.33 3.93 -1.44
CA PHE A 35 19.91 3.66 -1.42
C PHE A 35 19.53 3.01 -2.75
N SER A 36 19.06 1.76 -2.73
CA SER A 36 18.76 0.99 -3.94
C SER A 36 17.31 0.56 -3.97
N ILE A 37 16.63 0.88 -5.07
CA ILE A 37 15.36 0.24 -5.44
C ILE A 37 15.71 -0.92 -6.36
N GLY A 38 15.41 -2.13 -5.93
CA GLY A 38 15.78 -3.36 -6.63
C GLY A 38 17.18 -3.88 -6.29
N PHE A 39 17.48 -5.06 -6.83
CA PHE A 39 18.74 -5.78 -6.70
C PHE A 39 19.44 -6.03 -8.04
N GLY A 40 20.71 -6.45 -7.96
CA GLY A 40 21.51 -6.89 -9.10
C GLY A 40 22.14 -5.74 -9.88
N LYS A 41 22.15 -5.86 -11.21
CA LYS A 41 22.79 -4.87 -12.09
C LYS A 41 22.10 -3.50 -11.95
N LYS A 42 22.89 -2.51 -11.59
CA LYS A 42 22.51 -1.10 -11.54
C LYS A 42 22.14 -0.61 -12.94
N LEU A 43 20.91 -0.11 -13.10
CA LEU A 43 20.40 0.45 -14.35
C LEU A 43 20.64 1.96 -14.43
N ALA A 44 20.35 2.67 -13.35
CA ALA A 44 20.49 4.11 -13.26
C ALA A 44 20.91 4.53 -11.85
N SER A 45 21.58 5.67 -11.73
CA SER A 45 21.88 6.27 -10.43
C SER A 45 22.28 7.72 -10.49
N PHE A 46 22.16 8.37 -9.34
CA PHE A 46 22.70 9.69 -9.09
C PHE A 46 23.18 9.78 -7.63
N LYS A 47 24.02 10.77 -7.32
CA LYS A 47 24.46 11.04 -5.95
C LYS A 47 23.74 12.28 -5.44
N ALA A 48 23.04 12.15 -4.31
CA ALA A 48 22.33 13.25 -3.66
C ALA A 48 22.34 13.05 -2.14
N PHE A 49 22.44 14.15 -1.39
CA PHE A 49 22.47 14.14 0.08
C PHE A 49 23.57 13.26 0.70
N GLY A 50 24.69 13.09 -0.01
CA GLY A 50 25.77 12.21 0.41
C GLY A 50 25.51 10.71 0.16
N THR A 51 24.38 10.35 -0.43
CA THR A 51 24.00 8.96 -0.70
C THR A 51 23.96 8.68 -2.20
N GLN A 52 24.38 7.49 -2.62
CA GLN A 52 24.17 7.01 -3.98
C GLN A 52 22.76 6.43 -4.11
N TRP A 53 21.90 7.12 -4.85
CA TRP A 53 20.55 6.66 -5.18
C TRP A 53 20.62 5.87 -6.47
N GLN A 54 20.08 4.65 -6.49
CA GLN A 54 20.10 3.80 -7.67
C GLN A 54 18.85 2.96 -7.85
N ILE A 55 18.60 2.62 -9.11
CA ILE A 55 17.57 1.66 -9.52
C ILE A 55 18.29 0.49 -10.17
N SER A 56 17.96 -0.72 -9.73
CA SER A 56 18.59 -1.97 -10.18
C SER A 56 17.59 -2.84 -10.96
N ALA A 57 18.11 -3.79 -11.74
CA ALA A 57 17.34 -4.53 -12.72
C ALA A 57 16.23 -5.42 -12.14
N ILE A 58 16.40 -5.93 -10.93
CA ILE A 58 15.44 -6.84 -10.29
C ILE A 58 14.57 -6.03 -9.31
N PRO A 59 13.28 -5.78 -9.58
CA PRO A 59 12.42 -4.91 -8.76
C PRO A 59 11.88 -5.60 -7.49
N LEU A 60 12.30 -6.83 -7.19
CA LEU A 60 11.81 -7.66 -6.08
C LEU A 60 12.54 -7.36 -4.76
N GLY A 61 12.60 -6.08 -4.37
CA GLY A 61 13.14 -5.61 -3.10
C GLY A 61 13.99 -4.37 -3.26
N GLY A 62 14.80 -4.07 -2.25
CA GLY A 62 15.65 -2.89 -2.18
C GLY A 62 16.58 -3.01 -0.97
N TYR A 63 17.47 -2.05 -0.80
CA TYR A 63 18.31 -1.98 0.38
C TYR A 63 18.87 -0.59 0.64
N VAL A 64 19.14 -0.32 1.91
CA VAL A 64 19.88 0.85 2.40
C VAL A 64 21.23 0.39 2.94
N LYS A 65 22.30 0.61 2.18
CA LYS A 65 23.66 0.28 2.65
C LYS A 65 24.15 1.36 3.60
N MET A 66 24.19 1.03 4.89
CA MET A 66 24.67 1.91 5.95
C MET A 66 26.15 1.66 6.22
N LYS A 67 26.90 2.71 6.51
CA LYS A 67 28.32 2.59 6.86
C LYS A 67 28.49 1.68 8.08
N GLY A 68 29.39 0.71 7.98
CA GLY A 68 29.64 -0.27 9.04
C GLY A 68 28.58 -1.38 9.16
N GLN A 69 27.50 -1.33 8.39
CA GLN A 69 26.58 -2.47 8.24
C GLN A 69 26.87 -3.11 6.87
N ASP A 70 27.85 -4.02 6.83
CA ASP A 70 28.08 -4.84 5.65
C ASP A 70 27.48 -6.23 5.86
N ASP A 71 26.40 -6.50 5.13
CA ASP A 71 25.68 -7.78 5.22
C ASP A 71 26.48 -8.95 4.59
N LEU A 72 27.46 -8.64 3.73
CA LEU A 72 28.30 -9.65 3.07
C LEU A 72 29.56 -10.00 3.89
N ASP A 73 30.05 -9.04 4.67
CA ASP A 73 31.18 -9.24 5.59
C ASP A 73 30.86 -8.64 6.98
N PRO A 74 30.27 -9.44 7.88
CA PRO A 74 29.94 -9.00 9.24
C PRO A 74 31.16 -8.60 10.08
N THR A 75 32.38 -8.92 9.62
CA THR A 75 33.63 -8.58 10.32
C THR A 75 34.17 -7.20 9.92
N ALA A 76 33.65 -6.61 8.84
CA ALA A 76 33.96 -5.27 8.38
C ALA A 76 33.29 -4.20 9.27
N ILE A 77 33.77 -4.09 10.51
CA ILE A 77 33.27 -3.13 11.50
C ILE A 77 33.97 -1.78 11.27
N SER A 78 33.20 -0.75 10.93
CA SER A 78 33.65 0.64 11.09
C SER A 78 33.28 1.14 12.48
N THR A 79 34.24 1.71 13.22
CA THR A 79 34.03 2.32 14.54
C THR A 79 33.84 3.84 14.48
N ASP A 80 33.73 4.40 13.28
CA ASP A 80 33.55 5.84 13.10
C ASP A 80 32.23 6.31 13.76
N ASN A 81 32.19 7.58 14.18
CA ASN A 81 31.01 8.15 14.85
C ASN A 81 29.74 8.15 13.95
N ASP A 82 29.91 8.11 12.64
CA ASP A 82 28.84 8.03 11.64
C ASP A 82 28.55 6.59 11.15
N SER A 83 29.20 5.59 11.75
CA SER A 83 28.93 4.17 11.51
C SER A 83 27.65 3.72 12.22
N TYR A 84 26.95 2.75 11.64
CA TYR A 84 25.83 2.05 12.27
C TYR A 84 26.27 1.31 13.54
N ASN A 85 27.47 0.72 13.54
CA ASN A 85 27.97 -0.09 14.66
C ASN A 85 28.32 0.72 15.90
N SER A 86 28.63 2.01 15.75
CA SER A 86 28.93 2.91 16.87
C SER A 86 27.65 3.41 17.58
N LYS A 87 26.46 3.18 17.01
CA LYS A 87 25.18 3.61 17.60
C LYS A 87 24.75 2.71 18.76
N LYS A 88 24.01 3.31 19.71
CA LYS A 88 23.44 2.58 20.85
C LYS A 88 22.46 1.50 20.35
N PRO A 89 22.33 0.35 21.03
CA PRO A 89 21.45 -0.73 20.59
C PRO A 89 20.00 -0.28 20.32
N TRP A 90 19.45 0.60 21.16
CA TRP A 90 18.10 1.12 20.96
C TRP A 90 17.96 1.98 19.69
N GLN A 91 19.01 2.72 19.30
CA GLN A 91 18.99 3.51 18.05
C GLN A 91 18.97 2.57 16.85
N ARG A 92 19.79 1.52 16.90
CA ARG A 92 19.81 0.47 15.87
C ARG A 92 18.45 -0.23 15.75
N ILE A 93 17.82 -0.56 16.86
CA ILE A 93 16.46 -1.12 16.88
C ILE A 93 15.46 -0.17 16.19
N ILE A 94 15.49 1.13 16.50
CA ILE A 94 14.61 2.11 15.83
C ILE A 94 14.88 2.16 14.33
N ILE A 95 16.15 2.18 13.91
CA ILE A 95 16.53 2.18 12.49
C ILE A 95 15.97 0.94 11.78
N LEU A 96 16.10 -0.24 12.39
CA LEU A 96 15.59 -1.51 11.85
C LEU A 96 14.06 -1.59 11.85
N LEU A 97 13.37 -0.94 12.79
CA LEU A 97 11.90 -0.93 12.82
C LEU A 97 11.29 0.16 11.94
N ALA A 98 12.07 1.18 11.56
CA ALA A 98 11.57 2.32 10.81
C ALA A 98 10.99 1.93 9.43
N GLY A 99 11.57 0.94 8.74
CA GLY A 99 11.04 0.45 7.46
C GLY A 99 9.66 -0.20 7.59
N PRO A 100 9.49 -1.24 8.43
CA PRO A 100 8.17 -1.82 8.70
C PRO A 100 7.14 -0.77 9.16
N LEU A 101 7.52 0.13 10.07
CA LEU A 101 6.63 1.20 10.55
C LEU A 101 6.24 2.18 9.43
N ALA A 102 7.12 2.48 8.49
CA ALA A 102 6.80 3.30 7.33
C ALA A 102 5.75 2.62 6.44
N ASN A 103 5.78 1.30 6.30
CA ASN A 103 4.74 0.56 5.57
C ASN A 103 3.40 0.55 6.32
N PHE A 104 3.40 0.38 7.64
CA PHE A 104 2.19 0.51 8.45
C PHE A 104 1.58 1.91 8.31
N LEU A 105 2.41 2.96 8.37
CA LEU A 105 1.96 4.33 8.15
C LEU A 105 1.41 4.51 6.73
N THR A 106 2.09 3.97 5.72
CA THR A 106 1.64 4.00 4.32
C THR A 106 0.27 3.34 4.19
N ALA A 107 0.08 2.15 4.76
CA ALA A 107 -1.20 1.46 4.75
C ALA A 107 -2.28 2.30 5.44
N TRP A 108 -1.99 2.86 6.61
CA TRP A 108 -2.91 3.74 7.31
C TRP A 108 -3.32 4.95 6.48
N VAL A 109 -2.38 5.65 5.84
CA VAL A 109 -2.67 6.80 4.95
C VAL A 109 -3.52 6.37 3.76
N LEU A 110 -3.23 5.23 3.12
CA LEU A 110 -4.00 4.73 1.99
C LEU A 110 -5.43 4.37 2.40
N PHE A 111 -5.62 3.62 3.49
CA PHE A 111 -6.94 3.27 3.98
C PHE A 111 -7.72 4.48 4.46
N PHE A 112 -7.07 5.42 5.14
CA PHE A 112 -7.69 6.67 5.55
C PHE A 112 -8.14 7.50 4.33
N GLY A 113 -7.29 7.62 3.30
CA GLY A 113 -7.64 8.31 2.06
C GLY A 113 -8.81 7.64 1.32
N ILE A 114 -8.87 6.31 1.30
CA ILE A 114 -10.01 5.57 0.75
C ILE A 114 -11.29 5.84 1.57
N ALA A 115 -11.19 5.85 2.90
CA ALA A 115 -12.32 6.11 3.80
C ALA A 115 -12.90 7.53 3.62
N LEU A 116 -12.05 8.53 3.36
CA LEU A 116 -12.49 9.89 3.03
C LEU A 116 -13.26 9.97 1.70
N GLY A 117 -13.04 9.03 0.78
CA GLY A 117 -13.75 8.92 -0.50
C GLY A 117 -15.20 8.46 -0.40
N GLY A 118 -15.69 8.15 0.80
CA GLY A 118 -17.03 7.63 1.05
C GLY A 118 -17.17 6.15 0.68
N PRO A 119 -18.22 5.47 1.18
CA PRO A 119 -18.47 4.09 0.81
C PRO A 119 -18.74 4.01 -0.70
N LYS A 120 -17.99 3.16 -1.42
CA LYS A 120 -18.31 2.78 -2.80
C LYS A 120 -19.48 1.80 -2.78
N THR A 121 -20.64 2.29 -2.37
CA THR A 121 -21.85 1.48 -2.38
C THR A 121 -22.29 1.26 -3.81
N LEU A 122 -22.68 0.02 -4.11
CA LEU A 122 -23.28 -0.28 -5.40
C LEU A 122 -24.58 0.53 -5.51
N SER A 123 -24.69 1.33 -6.57
CA SER A 123 -25.94 2.01 -6.89
C SER A 123 -27.05 0.96 -7.03
N PRO A 124 -28.29 1.27 -6.62
CA PRO A 124 -29.42 0.35 -6.66
C PRO A 124 -29.95 0.14 -8.10
N VAL A 125 -29.08 -0.28 -9.02
CA VAL A 125 -29.34 -0.41 -10.46
C VAL A 125 -29.56 -1.88 -10.83
N ILE A 126 -30.69 -2.15 -11.49
CA ILE A 126 -31.05 -3.50 -11.92
C ILE A 126 -30.08 -3.97 -13.02
N GLY A 127 -29.45 -5.12 -12.76
CA GLY A 127 -28.59 -5.81 -13.72
C GLY A 127 -29.39 -6.61 -14.75
N GLU A 128 -29.01 -7.88 -14.93
CA GLU A 128 -29.75 -8.79 -15.80
C GLU A 128 -31.04 -9.28 -15.12
N ILE A 129 -32.11 -9.36 -15.91
CA ILE A 129 -33.40 -9.86 -15.45
C ILE A 129 -33.59 -11.27 -16.02
N VAL A 130 -33.91 -12.22 -15.15
CA VAL A 130 -34.20 -13.60 -15.54
C VAL A 130 -35.51 -13.63 -16.34
N LYS A 131 -35.49 -14.32 -17.48
CA LYS A 131 -36.66 -14.48 -18.33
C LYS A 131 -37.80 -15.20 -17.59
N ASP A 132 -39.03 -14.74 -17.82
CA ASP A 132 -40.28 -15.27 -17.23
C ASP A 132 -40.35 -15.14 -15.69
N SER A 133 -39.53 -14.26 -15.10
CA SER A 133 -39.51 -14.00 -13.66
C SER A 133 -40.60 -13.01 -13.21
N PRO A 134 -41.01 -13.02 -11.93
CA PRO A 134 -41.90 -12.00 -11.37
C PRO A 134 -41.39 -10.56 -11.58
N ALA A 135 -40.07 -10.37 -11.56
CA ALA A 135 -39.45 -9.08 -11.85
C ALA A 135 -39.72 -8.60 -13.29
N GLN A 136 -39.60 -9.51 -14.27
CA GLN A 136 -39.90 -9.19 -15.67
C GLN A 136 -41.40 -8.93 -15.88
N ILE A 137 -42.27 -9.76 -15.28
CA ILE A 137 -43.73 -9.61 -15.37
C ILE A 137 -44.19 -8.31 -14.71
N GLY A 138 -43.54 -7.91 -13.61
CA GLY A 138 -43.74 -6.63 -12.93
C GLY A 138 -43.23 -5.40 -13.70
N GLY A 139 -42.64 -5.60 -14.89
CA GLY A 139 -42.24 -4.53 -15.79
C GLY A 139 -40.87 -3.92 -15.49
N LEU A 140 -40.08 -4.50 -14.59
CA LEU A 140 -38.71 -4.05 -14.34
C LEU A 140 -37.85 -4.24 -15.58
N GLN A 141 -36.94 -3.30 -15.83
CA GLN A 141 -36.02 -3.31 -16.95
C GLN A 141 -34.56 -3.23 -16.48
N LYS A 142 -33.66 -3.75 -17.31
CA LYS A 142 -32.22 -3.59 -17.11
C LYS A 142 -31.88 -2.10 -17.08
N ASN A 143 -31.03 -1.72 -16.14
CA ASN A 143 -30.62 -0.35 -15.82
C ASN A 143 -31.67 0.53 -15.14
N ASP A 144 -32.83 0.00 -14.75
CA ASP A 144 -33.72 0.73 -13.84
C ASP A 144 -33.02 1.00 -12.52
N THR A 145 -33.26 2.17 -11.92
CA THR A 145 -32.75 2.52 -10.59
C THR A 145 -33.88 2.43 -9.58
N ILE A 146 -33.72 1.57 -8.58
CA ILE A 146 -34.68 1.42 -7.50
C ILE A 146 -34.49 2.59 -6.53
N ILE A 147 -35.46 3.51 -6.52
CA ILE A 147 -35.47 4.68 -5.64
C ILE A 147 -36.19 4.41 -4.31
N ALA A 148 -37.11 3.44 -4.26
CA ALA A 148 -37.84 3.07 -3.06
C ALA A 148 -38.47 1.67 -3.16
N ILE A 149 -38.66 1.01 -2.02
CA ILE A 149 -39.40 -0.26 -1.86
C ILE A 149 -40.40 -0.07 -0.72
N ASN A 150 -41.68 -0.36 -0.94
CA ASN A 150 -42.75 -0.22 0.06
C ASN A 150 -42.82 1.17 0.76
N GLY A 151 -42.38 2.23 0.08
CA GLY A 151 -42.32 3.59 0.64
C GLY A 151 -41.03 3.93 1.39
N GLU A 152 -40.16 2.96 1.62
CA GLU A 152 -38.82 3.19 2.17
C GLU A 152 -37.85 3.56 1.04
N THR A 153 -37.15 4.69 1.20
CA THR A 153 -36.20 5.19 0.20
C THR A 153 -34.96 4.31 0.16
N ILE A 154 -34.55 3.90 -1.03
CA ILE A 154 -33.34 3.11 -1.27
C ILE A 154 -32.25 4.04 -1.82
N SER A 155 -31.10 4.08 -1.15
CA SER A 155 -29.92 4.79 -1.61
C SER A 155 -28.78 3.85 -2.03
N GLN A 156 -28.80 2.60 -1.55
CA GLN A 156 -27.72 1.63 -1.74
C GLN A 156 -28.28 0.23 -2.06
N TRP A 157 -27.57 -0.54 -2.88
CA TRP A 157 -27.99 -1.90 -3.26
C TRP A 157 -28.20 -2.83 -2.05
N ASP A 158 -27.38 -2.71 -1.01
CA ASP A 158 -27.45 -3.59 0.17
C ASP A 158 -28.75 -3.39 0.98
N GLU A 159 -29.35 -2.19 0.91
CA GLU A 159 -30.64 -1.87 1.56
C GLU A 159 -31.78 -2.68 0.94
N ILE A 160 -31.72 -2.99 -0.36
CA ILE A 160 -32.73 -3.80 -1.06
C ILE A 160 -32.84 -5.18 -0.40
N SER A 161 -31.70 -5.82 -0.15
CA SER A 161 -31.67 -7.16 0.44
C SER A 161 -32.18 -7.15 1.88
N ALA A 162 -31.85 -6.11 2.66
CA ALA A 162 -32.34 -5.96 4.03
C ALA A 162 -33.86 -5.79 4.08
N ILE A 163 -34.42 -4.91 3.23
CA ILE A 163 -35.87 -4.67 3.18
C ILE A 163 -36.61 -5.94 2.74
N ILE A 164 -36.14 -6.63 1.70
CA ILE A 164 -36.77 -7.86 1.22
C ILE A 164 -36.76 -8.95 2.30
N GLN A 165 -35.65 -9.13 3.05
CA GLN A 165 -35.58 -10.12 4.13
C GLN A 165 -36.50 -9.81 5.31
N SER A 166 -36.70 -8.52 5.61
CA SER A 166 -37.62 -8.07 6.67
C SER A 166 -39.09 -8.08 6.25
N SER A 167 -39.37 -8.15 4.95
CA SER A 167 -40.71 -8.21 4.41
C SER A 167 -41.35 -9.55 4.69
N THR A 168 -42.56 -9.56 5.24
CA THR A 168 -43.34 -10.78 5.50
C THR A 168 -43.91 -11.42 4.23
N GLY A 169 -43.65 -10.83 3.05
CA GLY A 169 -44.36 -11.17 1.83
C GLY A 169 -45.83 -10.77 1.89
N TRP A 170 -46.49 -10.74 0.74
CA TRP A 170 -47.96 -10.67 0.62
C TRP A 170 -48.44 -11.93 -0.07
#